data_AF-E3E575-F1
#
_entry.id   AF-E3E575-F1
#
_cell.length_a   1.000
_cell.length_b   1.000
_cell.length_c   1.000
_cell.angle_alpha   90.00
_cell.angle_beta   90.00
_cell.angle_gamma   90.00
#
_symmetry.space_group_name_H-M   'P 1'
#
loop_
_entity.id
_entity.type
_entity.pdbx_description
1 polymer ?
#
loop_
_entity_poly.entity_id
_entity_poly.type
_entity_poly.pdbx_seq_one_letter_code
_entity_poly.pdbx_strand_id
1 'polypeptide(L)'
;MKKKTFFSSALSFCLLGAVVVPSVICASSDASDSANTSSIAIKNAGKTTTGDHVITPQRARDVFNDTFENEKNPVSRFVLDPGYGHLKIMVKNTGDSTMTFSLVHTDSNKQYIVKTVGAHKSLTWDSVNSFSQGLRSGNYEIQWRAGGDIVHVTAWGVSGTDSAKVTPQRGIGVIDVRLTGGATAATGFVIPKGHGHVKLSIKNYSDHPVKVSLTHEGSNKEYISALPIAPHDTVIWRSTDEGYSSGMRSGYYTFQWRGADYKVDGHVWGVVGSQPGDVQ
;
A
#
# COMPACT_ATOMS: atom_id res chain seq x y z
N MET A 1 -50.83 0.16 43.99
CA MET A 1 -50.19 -0.81 44.91
C MET A 1 -48.71 -0.93 44.57
N LYS A 2 -47.77 -0.66 45.51
CA LYS A 2 -46.29 -0.62 45.30
C LYS A 2 -45.86 0.50 44.30
N LYS A 3 -44.63 1.03 44.25
CA LYS A 3 -43.48 1.25 45.19
C LYS A 3 -42.73 2.52 44.66
N LYS A 4 -42.16 3.41 45.48
CA LYS A 4 -40.71 3.57 45.80
C LYS A 4 -39.75 3.39 44.59
N THR A 5 -38.72 4.22 44.33
CA THR A 5 -37.97 5.17 45.22
C THR A 5 -37.19 6.25 44.43
N PHE A 6 -36.71 7.29 45.11
CA PHE A 6 -35.66 8.22 44.61
C PHE A 6 -34.29 7.54 44.49
N PHE A 7 -33.39 8.11 43.69
CA PHE A 7 -31.93 7.95 43.79
C PHE A 7 -31.24 9.32 43.73
N SER A 8 -30.30 9.56 44.64
CA SER A 8 -29.47 10.77 44.67
C SER A 8 -28.15 10.56 43.93
N SER A 9 -27.62 11.60 43.29
CA SER A 9 -26.24 11.64 42.82
C SER A 9 -25.34 12.26 43.90
N ALA A 10 -24.22 11.60 44.20
CA ALA A 10 -23.16 12.13 45.04
C ALA A 10 -21.82 11.54 44.58
N LEU A 11 -21.00 12.35 43.89
CA LEU A 11 -19.67 11.95 43.43
C LEU A 11 -18.62 12.47 44.44
N SER A 12 -17.89 11.57 45.08
CA SER A 12 -16.91 11.93 46.12
C SER A 12 -15.50 12.12 45.54
N PHE A 13 -14.76 13.10 46.05
CA PHE A 13 -13.36 13.38 45.69
C PHE A 13 -12.42 13.07 46.85
N CYS A 14 -11.42 12.20 46.63
CA CYS A 14 -10.39 11.84 47.62
C CYS A 14 -8.96 12.07 47.09
N LEU A 15 -8.60 13.34 46.99
CA LEU A 15 -7.43 13.98 47.64
C LEU A 15 -6.08 13.23 47.81
N LEU A 16 -5.01 13.88 47.28
CA LEU A 16 -3.58 13.91 47.68
C LEU A 16 -2.66 12.66 47.56
N GLY A 17 -1.39 12.96 47.24
CA GLY A 17 -0.22 12.08 47.35
C GLY A 17 0.96 12.59 46.51
N ALA A 18 2.04 13.07 47.15
CA ALA A 18 3.25 13.58 46.45
C ALA A 18 4.54 13.01 47.07
N VAL A 19 5.58 12.83 46.23
CA VAL A 19 6.93 12.33 46.61
C VAL A 19 7.98 13.10 45.80
N VAL A 20 9.19 13.30 46.36
CA VAL A 20 10.23 14.22 45.83
C VAL A 20 11.64 13.64 46.06
N VAL A 21 12.63 14.09 45.27
CA VAL A 21 14.12 13.95 45.39
C VAL A 21 14.75 12.54 45.40
N PRO A 22 16.07 12.37 45.12
CA PRO A 22 17.00 13.18 44.29
C PRO A 22 17.82 12.33 43.27
N SER A 23 18.71 12.97 42.50
CA SER A 23 19.62 12.35 41.53
C SER A 23 20.91 11.79 42.15
N VAL A 24 21.51 10.71 41.59
CA VAL A 24 22.96 10.43 41.71
C VAL A 24 23.53 9.47 40.62
N ILE A 25 24.76 9.80 40.18
CA ILE A 25 25.88 8.92 39.76
C ILE A 25 25.77 8.11 38.45
N CYS A 26 26.88 8.12 37.70
CA CYS A 26 27.20 7.22 36.59
C CYS A 26 28.46 6.39 36.92
N ALA A 27 28.71 5.35 36.11
CA ALA A 27 29.88 4.46 36.10
C ALA A 27 30.01 3.40 37.22
N SER A 28 30.03 2.13 36.81
CA SER A 28 31.33 1.45 36.66
C SER A 28 31.29 0.53 35.45
N SER A 29 32.41 0.43 34.74
CA SER A 29 32.69 -0.74 33.91
C SER A 29 33.33 -1.81 34.79
N ASP A 30 33.14 -3.07 34.45
CA ASP A 30 34.17 -4.10 34.67
C ASP A 30 33.96 -5.24 33.68
N ALA A 31 35.05 -5.90 33.29
CA ALA A 31 35.08 -6.91 32.24
C ALA A 31 35.38 -8.31 32.81
N SER A 32 35.17 -9.34 32.00
CA SER A 32 35.73 -10.68 32.23
C SER A 32 35.94 -11.36 30.89
N ASP A 33 37.19 -11.41 30.46
CA ASP A 33 37.62 -12.02 29.19
C ASP A 33 37.71 -13.55 29.25
N SER A 34 37.44 -14.18 28.11
CA SER A 34 38.00 -15.48 27.70
C SER A 34 37.75 -15.63 26.18
N ALA A 35 38.71 -15.35 25.30
CA ALA A 35 39.80 -16.25 24.90
C ALA A 35 39.30 -17.56 24.21
N ASN A 36 39.76 -17.97 23.03
CA ASN A 36 40.75 -17.43 22.08
C ASN A 36 40.61 -18.15 20.70
N THR A 37 41.44 -17.77 19.72
CA THR A 37 41.93 -18.55 18.55
C THR A 37 41.35 -18.20 17.18
N SER A 38 42.24 -17.91 16.22
CA SER A 38 41.95 -17.73 14.79
C SER A 38 42.82 -18.68 13.95
N SER A 39 42.25 -19.42 12.98
CA SER A 39 43.06 -20.20 12.01
C SER A 39 42.34 -20.62 10.70
N ILE A 40 42.43 -19.77 9.68
CA ILE A 40 42.71 -20.04 8.24
C ILE A 40 42.27 -21.37 7.52
N ALA A 41 40.99 -21.50 7.12
CA ALA A 41 40.47 -22.13 5.86
C ALA A 41 41.00 -23.56 5.44
N ILE A 42 41.01 -24.13 4.20
CA ILE A 42 40.73 -23.78 2.77
C ILE A 42 40.18 -25.01 1.95
N LYS A 43 39.10 -24.85 1.15
CA LYS A 43 38.57 -25.73 0.04
C LYS A 43 38.06 -27.16 0.43
N ASN A 44 37.24 -27.89 -0.35
CA ASN A 44 36.80 -27.74 -1.76
C ASN A 44 35.41 -28.34 -2.10
N ALA A 45 34.79 -27.84 -3.19
CA ALA A 45 33.83 -28.48 -4.12
C ALA A 45 32.59 -29.30 -3.63
N GLY A 46 31.39 -28.71 -3.82
CA GLY A 46 30.09 -29.40 -3.96
C GLY A 46 29.14 -28.55 -4.84
N LYS A 47 28.32 -29.16 -5.72
CA LYS A 47 27.66 -28.45 -6.84
C LYS A 47 26.12 -28.37 -6.72
N THR A 48 25.63 -27.15 -6.50
CA THR A 48 24.27 -26.61 -6.78
C THR A 48 23.02 -27.40 -6.41
N THR A 49 22.20 -26.81 -5.54
CA THR A 49 20.81 -26.45 -5.87
C THR A 49 20.47 -25.08 -5.29
N THR A 50 19.51 -24.40 -5.92
CA THR A 50 18.86 -23.10 -5.62
C THR A 50 19.29 -22.41 -4.32
N GLY A 51 19.98 -21.27 -4.45
CA GLY A 51 20.46 -20.47 -3.32
C GLY A 51 19.33 -19.80 -2.53
N ASP A 52 19.18 -20.27 -1.29
CA ASP A 52 18.55 -19.63 -0.13
C ASP A 52 18.10 -18.16 -0.32
N HIS A 53 16.82 -17.99 -0.70
CA HIS A 53 16.20 -16.66 -0.79
C HIS A 53 15.86 -16.15 0.61
N VAL A 54 16.78 -15.42 1.24
CA VAL A 54 16.53 -14.70 2.49
C VAL A 54 15.55 -13.53 2.22
N ILE A 55 14.24 -13.85 2.28
CA ILE A 55 13.14 -12.90 2.08
C ILE A 55 13.14 -11.87 3.22
N THR A 56 13.80 -10.73 3.00
CA THR A 56 13.68 -9.57 3.89
C THR A 56 12.22 -9.11 3.92
N PRO A 57 11.60 -8.91 5.10
CA PRO A 57 10.17 -8.64 5.19
C PRO A 57 9.76 -7.36 4.44
N GLN A 58 8.71 -7.54 3.64
CA GLN A 58 7.96 -6.52 2.94
C GLN A 58 7.37 -5.51 3.94
N ARG A 59 7.20 -4.25 3.53
CA ARG A 59 6.74 -3.17 4.44
C ARG A 59 5.24 -2.94 4.44
N ALA A 60 4.57 -3.23 3.33
CA ALA A 60 3.13 -3.29 3.21
C ALA A 60 2.72 -4.31 2.13
N ARG A 61 1.60 -5.00 2.32
CA ARG A 61 1.00 -5.96 1.39
C ARG A 61 -0.51 -5.71 1.28
N ASP A 62 -1.06 -5.86 0.09
CA ASP A 62 -2.49 -6.01 -0.09
C ASP A 62 -2.89 -7.37 0.51
N VAL A 63 -4.12 -7.42 1.00
CA VAL A 63 -4.65 -8.60 1.71
C VAL A 63 -5.98 -9.08 1.14
N PHE A 64 -6.79 -8.19 0.57
CA PHE A 64 -7.96 -8.51 -0.26
C PHE A 64 -8.28 -7.33 -1.20
N ASN A 65 -9.00 -7.61 -2.28
CA ASN A 65 -9.53 -6.61 -3.22
C ASN A 65 -10.79 -7.19 -3.87
N ASP A 66 -11.93 -6.94 -3.24
CA ASP A 66 -13.19 -7.62 -3.52
C ASP A 66 -14.22 -6.62 -4.06
N THR A 67 -15.12 -7.11 -4.90
CA THR A 67 -16.32 -6.37 -5.31
C THR A 67 -17.52 -7.31 -5.28
N PHE A 68 -18.59 -6.87 -4.62
CA PHE A 68 -19.84 -7.62 -4.49
C PHE A 68 -20.98 -6.76 -5.03
N GLU A 69 -21.85 -7.35 -5.86
CA GLU A 69 -22.94 -6.63 -6.54
C GLU A 69 -24.30 -7.35 -6.49
N ASN A 70 -24.35 -8.58 -5.96
CA ASN A 70 -25.57 -9.42 -5.94
C ASN A 70 -25.72 -10.29 -4.68
N GLU A 71 -24.85 -10.13 -3.67
CA GLU A 71 -24.84 -10.93 -2.45
C GLU A 71 -25.43 -10.18 -1.23
N LYS A 72 -26.22 -10.85 -0.38
CA LYS A 72 -26.82 -10.21 0.81
C LYS A 72 -25.90 -10.10 2.03
N ASN A 73 -25.00 -11.07 2.22
CA ASN A 73 -24.06 -11.11 3.34
C ASN A 73 -22.68 -11.67 2.92
N PRO A 74 -22.02 -11.08 1.90
CA PRO A 74 -20.72 -11.56 1.43
C PRO A 74 -19.64 -11.46 2.52
N VAL A 75 -18.60 -12.28 2.39
CA VAL A 75 -17.49 -12.36 3.35
C VAL A 75 -16.14 -12.32 2.62
N SER A 76 -15.39 -11.23 2.80
CA SER A 76 -13.98 -11.14 2.41
C SER A 76 -13.12 -11.97 3.35
N ARG A 77 -12.09 -12.65 2.85
CA ARG A 77 -11.19 -13.50 3.63
C ARG A 77 -9.73 -13.18 3.34
N PHE A 78 -8.92 -13.03 4.38
CA PHE A 78 -7.49 -12.77 4.23
C PHE A 78 -6.67 -13.20 5.44
N VAL A 79 -5.34 -13.14 5.30
CA VAL A 79 -4.37 -13.48 6.36
C VAL A 79 -3.51 -12.25 6.64
N LEU A 80 -3.27 -11.95 7.92
CA LEU A 80 -2.22 -11.03 8.36
C LEU A 80 -0.98 -11.84 8.78
N ASP A 81 0.12 -11.65 8.06
CA ASP A 81 1.39 -12.31 8.37
C ASP A 81 1.97 -11.79 9.72
N PRO A 82 2.77 -12.62 10.43
CA PRO A 82 3.55 -12.17 11.59
C PRO A 82 4.37 -10.91 11.27
N GLY A 83 4.13 -9.83 12.03
CA GLY A 83 4.78 -8.53 11.85
C GLY A 83 4.00 -7.52 10.98
N TYR A 84 2.92 -7.90 10.31
CA TYR A 84 2.17 -7.05 9.37
C TYR A 84 0.83 -6.56 9.97
N GLY A 85 0.84 -6.21 11.26
CA GLY A 85 -0.39 -5.89 12.00
C GLY A 85 -1.09 -4.60 11.56
N HIS A 86 -0.42 -3.65 10.91
CA HIS A 86 -1.02 -2.35 10.57
C HIS A 86 -1.86 -2.45 9.29
N LEU A 87 -3.14 -2.78 9.45
CA LEU A 87 -4.15 -2.84 8.39
C LEU A 87 -4.79 -1.46 8.13
N LYS A 88 -5.05 -1.17 6.86
CA LYS A 88 -5.91 -0.10 6.37
C LYS A 88 -6.90 -0.70 5.39
N ILE A 89 -8.17 -0.30 5.51
CA ILE A 89 -9.27 -0.77 4.66
C ILE A 89 -9.88 0.43 3.95
N MET A 90 -9.97 0.34 2.64
CA MET A 90 -10.70 1.29 1.79
C MET A 90 -12.00 0.63 1.33
N VAL A 91 -13.12 1.33 1.48
CA VAL A 91 -14.47 0.87 1.12
C VAL A 91 -15.15 1.94 0.29
N LYS A 92 -15.81 1.53 -0.81
CA LYS A 92 -16.76 2.35 -1.57
C LYS A 92 -18.10 1.62 -1.62
N ASN A 93 -19.12 2.17 -0.97
CA ASN A 93 -20.50 1.75 -1.16
C ASN A 93 -20.97 2.27 -2.53
N THR A 94 -21.45 1.37 -3.38
CA THR A 94 -21.99 1.67 -4.72
C THR A 94 -23.50 1.48 -4.80
N GLY A 95 -24.16 1.09 -3.71
CA GLY A 95 -25.60 0.87 -3.61
C GLY A 95 -26.36 1.97 -2.85
N ASP A 96 -27.68 1.90 -2.98
CA ASP A 96 -28.63 2.85 -2.40
C ASP A 96 -28.93 2.62 -0.91
N SER A 97 -28.60 1.44 -0.38
CA SER A 97 -28.74 1.11 1.05
C SER A 97 -27.46 1.40 1.83
N THR A 98 -27.62 1.78 3.10
CA THR A 98 -26.49 1.95 4.03
C THR A 98 -25.98 0.58 4.46
N MET A 99 -24.68 0.32 4.28
CA MET A 99 -24.05 -0.93 4.69
C MET A 99 -23.31 -0.81 6.01
N THR A 100 -23.02 -1.96 6.60
CA THR A 100 -22.04 -2.14 7.67
C THR A 100 -21.04 -3.21 7.28
N PHE A 101 -19.83 -3.10 7.84
CA PHE A 101 -18.84 -4.17 7.79
C PHE A 101 -18.21 -4.38 9.17
N SER A 102 -17.94 -5.64 9.53
CA SER A 102 -17.20 -5.98 10.74
C SER A 102 -15.92 -6.74 10.40
N LEU A 103 -14.85 -6.49 11.15
CA LEU A 103 -13.55 -7.16 11.00
C LEU A 103 -13.35 -8.14 12.17
N VAL A 104 -13.16 -9.42 11.87
CA VAL A 104 -13.01 -10.50 12.87
C VAL A 104 -11.73 -11.28 12.61
N HIS A 105 -10.91 -11.46 13.65
CA HIS A 105 -9.82 -12.45 13.65
C HIS A 105 -10.40 -13.81 14.04
N THR A 106 -10.47 -14.75 13.09
CA THR A 106 -11.23 -16.00 13.26
C THR A 106 -10.55 -16.97 14.23
N ASP A 107 -9.22 -17.07 14.19
CA ASP A 107 -8.43 -17.97 15.06
C ASP A 107 -8.60 -17.66 16.57
N SER A 108 -9.18 -16.50 16.92
CA SER A 108 -9.55 -16.16 18.30
C SER A 108 -10.95 -15.56 18.43
N ASN A 109 -11.81 -15.70 17.41
CA ASN A 109 -13.16 -15.11 17.31
C ASN A 109 -13.26 -13.63 17.77
N LYS A 110 -12.19 -12.83 17.58
CA LYS A 110 -12.13 -11.46 18.10
C LYS A 110 -12.57 -10.47 17.04
N GLN A 111 -13.74 -9.86 17.23
CA GLN A 111 -14.15 -8.69 16.46
C GLN A 111 -13.32 -7.46 16.89
N TYR A 112 -12.71 -6.77 15.91
CA TYR A 112 -11.89 -5.58 16.15
C TYR A 112 -12.65 -4.28 15.87
N ILE A 113 -13.46 -4.24 14.82
CA ILE A 113 -14.32 -3.09 14.48
C ILE A 113 -15.66 -3.55 13.93
N VAL A 114 -16.65 -2.66 14.05
CA VAL A 114 -17.78 -2.53 13.12
C VAL A 114 -17.76 -1.10 12.60
N LYS A 115 -18.02 -0.90 11.31
CA LYS A 115 -18.12 0.43 10.66
C LYS A 115 -19.34 0.48 9.75
N THR A 116 -19.89 1.68 9.61
CA THR A 116 -21.06 1.96 8.76
C THR A 116 -20.64 2.82 7.59
N VAL A 117 -21.12 2.51 6.38
CA VAL A 117 -20.86 3.28 5.16
C VAL A 117 -22.20 3.59 4.51
N GLY A 118 -22.57 4.89 4.51
CA GLY A 118 -23.81 5.35 3.89
C GLY A 118 -23.88 5.07 2.39
N ALA A 119 -25.10 5.10 1.84
CA ALA A 119 -25.35 4.95 0.41
C ALA A 119 -24.47 5.90 -0.43
N HIS A 120 -23.86 5.37 -1.48
CA HIS A 120 -22.95 6.09 -2.38
C HIS A 120 -21.79 6.84 -1.67
N LYS A 121 -21.33 6.37 -0.51
CA LYS A 121 -20.18 6.94 0.23
C LYS A 121 -18.98 6.00 0.24
N SER A 122 -17.80 6.60 0.37
CA SER A 122 -16.56 5.89 0.65
C SER A 122 -16.15 6.08 2.11
N LEU A 123 -15.45 5.09 2.67
CA LEU A 123 -14.83 5.15 3.99
C LEU A 123 -13.42 4.55 3.91
N THR A 124 -12.44 5.25 4.49
CA THR A 124 -11.12 4.67 4.77
C THR A 124 -11.00 4.48 6.28
N TRP A 125 -10.68 3.26 6.71
CA TRP A 125 -10.34 2.95 8.09
C TRP A 125 -8.87 2.58 8.20
N ASP A 126 -8.20 3.09 9.22
CA ASP A 126 -6.82 2.76 9.56
C ASP A 126 -6.77 2.16 10.97
N SER A 127 -6.14 0.99 11.09
CA SER A 127 -6.01 0.26 12.35
C SER A 127 -5.21 1.01 13.40
N VAL A 128 -4.22 1.83 13.03
CA VAL A 128 -3.28 2.46 13.97
C VAL A 128 -4.01 3.34 14.98
N ASN A 129 -5.04 4.06 14.50
CA ASN A 129 -5.88 4.96 15.29
C ASN A 129 -6.72 4.25 16.36
N SER A 130 -6.67 2.92 16.44
CA SER A 130 -7.34 2.11 17.47
C SER A 130 -6.46 0.98 18.02
N PHE A 131 -5.41 0.60 17.29
CA PHE A 131 -4.51 -0.53 17.53
C PHE A 131 -3.08 -0.11 17.15
N SER A 132 -2.47 0.74 17.96
CA SER A 132 -1.14 1.33 17.70
C SER A 132 0.01 0.34 17.68
N GLN A 133 -0.18 -0.87 18.24
CA GLN A 133 0.74 -2.02 18.14
C GLN A 133 0.42 -2.95 16.95
N GLY A 134 -0.51 -2.54 16.08
CA GLY A 134 -1.06 -3.37 15.01
C GLY A 134 -2.13 -4.36 15.50
N LEU A 135 -2.75 -5.02 14.52
CA LEU A 135 -3.61 -6.18 14.70
C LEU A 135 -2.78 -7.45 14.90
N ARG A 136 -3.41 -8.50 15.43
CA ARG A 136 -2.78 -9.83 15.60
C ARG A 136 -2.56 -10.48 14.23
N SER A 137 -1.47 -11.22 14.05
CA SER A 137 -1.27 -12.08 12.88
C SER A 137 -2.10 -13.37 12.96
N GLY A 138 -2.68 -13.76 11.84
CA GLY A 138 -3.62 -14.89 11.73
C GLY A 138 -4.68 -14.65 10.66
N ASN A 139 -5.71 -15.49 10.67
CA ASN A 139 -6.82 -15.46 9.72
C ASN A 139 -7.85 -14.37 10.07
N TYR A 140 -8.35 -13.66 9.06
CA TYR A 140 -9.37 -12.63 9.17
C TYR A 140 -10.52 -12.80 8.19
N GLU A 141 -11.71 -12.46 8.66
CA GLU A 141 -12.90 -12.26 7.85
C GLU A 141 -13.39 -10.82 7.97
N ILE A 142 -13.89 -10.26 6.87
CA ILE A 142 -14.77 -9.10 6.89
C ILE A 142 -16.16 -9.52 6.42
N GLN A 143 -17.13 -9.45 7.32
CA GLN A 143 -18.54 -9.69 7.00
C GLN A 143 -19.19 -8.36 6.60
N TRP A 144 -19.67 -8.29 5.36
CA TRP A 144 -20.45 -7.17 4.84
C TRP A 144 -21.96 -7.43 5.06
N ARG A 145 -22.74 -6.40 5.40
CA ARG A 145 -24.20 -6.50 5.58
C ARG A 145 -24.91 -5.19 5.18
N ALA A 146 -25.95 -5.28 4.35
CA ALA A 146 -26.82 -4.16 3.96
C ALA A 146 -28.21 -4.22 4.63
N GLY A 147 -28.28 -4.53 5.93
CA GLY A 147 -29.53 -4.51 6.71
C GLY A 147 -30.60 -5.56 6.36
N GLY A 148 -30.40 -6.34 5.29
CA GLY A 148 -31.38 -7.25 4.71
C GLY A 148 -31.40 -7.20 3.17
N ASP A 149 -30.87 -6.10 2.61
CA ASP A 149 -30.72 -5.86 1.17
C ASP A 149 -29.49 -6.58 0.59
N ILE A 150 -29.21 -6.33 -0.69
CA ILE A 150 -27.98 -6.74 -1.38
C ILE A 150 -26.86 -5.75 -1.03
N VAL A 151 -25.65 -6.26 -0.82
CA VAL A 151 -24.43 -5.48 -0.67
C VAL A 151 -23.88 -5.14 -2.05
N HIS A 152 -23.79 -3.85 -2.35
CA HIS A 152 -23.09 -3.30 -3.51
C HIS A 152 -21.85 -2.54 -3.01
N VAL A 153 -20.67 -3.13 -3.15
CA VAL A 153 -19.42 -2.60 -2.58
C VAL A 153 -18.22 -2.93 -3.44
N THR A 154 -17.27 -2.00 -3.53
CA THR A 154 -15.86 -2.29 -3.86
C THR A 154 -15.02 -2.00 -2.64
N ALA A 155 -14.20 -2.95 -2.18
CA ALA A 155 -13.39 -2.80 -0.99
C ALA A 155 -12.04 -3.50 -1.10
N TRP A 156 -10.97 -2.83 -0.65
CA TRP A 156 -9.62 -3.37 -0.67
C TRP A 156 -8.88 -3.07 0.63
N GLY A 157 -8.03 -4.00 1.04
CA GLY A 157 -7.28 -3.93 2.29
C GLY A 157 -5.78 -4.05 2.07
N VAL A 158 -5.02 -3.27 2.83
CA VAL A 158 -3.55 -3.27 2.83
C VAL A 158 -3.07 -3.40 4.26
N SER A 159 -2.22 -4.37 4.56
CA SER A 159 -1.53 -4.52 5.85
C SER A 159 -0.06 -4.12 5.76
N GLY A 160 0.64 -3.97 6.89
CA GLY A 160 2.03 -3.52 6.89
C GLY A 160 2.70 -3.52 8.25
N THR A 161 4.02 -3.30 8.23
CA THR A 161 4.92 -3.42 9.40
C THR A 161 5.13 -2.10 10.15
N ASP A 162 4.47 -1.02 9.71
CA ASP A 162 4.48 0.30 10.34
C ASP A 162 3.26 1.09 9.86
N SER A 163 2.55 1.70 10.81
CA SER A 163 1.59 2.79 10.62
C SER A 163 1.85 3.69 9.41
N ALA A 164 3.04 4.28 9.33
CA ALA A 164 3.37 5.29 8.33
C ALA A 164 3.57 4.73 6.91
N LYS A 165 3.38 3.42 6.70
CA LYS A 165 3.74 2.71 5.46
C LYS A 165 2.58 1.97 4.80
N VAL A 166 1.36 2.03 5.35
CA VAL A 166 0.21 1.26 4.85
C VAL A 166 -0.39 1.90 3.58
N THR A 167 0.16 1.51 2.43
CA THR A 167 -0.16 1.99 1.07
C THR A 167 -0.01 0.79 0.10
N PRO A 168 -0.81 0.65 -0.98
CA PRO A 168 -0.88 -0.60 -1.77
C PRO A 168 0.42 -1.16 -2.38
N GLN A 169 0.36 -2.43 -2.79
CA GLN A 169 1.48 -3.38 -2.87
C GLN A 169 2.15 -3.56 -4.25
N ARG A 170 3.49 -3.75 -4.21
CA ARG A 170 4.49 -4.44 -5.10
C ARG A 170 4.37 -4.42 -6.64
N GLY A 171 3.23 -4.17 -7.26
CA GLY A 171 3.01 -4.33 -8.69
C GLY A 171 1.75 -3.62 -9.12
N ILE A 172 1.65 -2.31 -8.81
CA ILE A 172 0.40 -1.57 -8.94
C ILE A 172 0.18 -1.17 -10.39
N GLY A 173 -0.94 -1.58 -10.98
CA GLY A 173 -1.46 -1.04 -12.25
C GLY A 173 -2.08 0.35 -12.05
N VAL A 174 -1.24 1.36 -11.72
CA VAL A 174 -1.67 2.76 -11.50
C VAL A 174 -1.79 3.57 -12.78
N ILE A 175 -1.21 3.09 -13.87
CA ILE A 175 -1.08 3.85 -15.10
C ILE A 175 -1.97 3.18 -16.14
N ASP A 176 -3.04 3.87 -16.51
CA ASP A 176 -3.88 3.61 -17.69
C ASP A 176 -4.50 4.94 -18.10
N VAL A 177 -3.90 5.59 -19.10
CA VAL A 177 -4.29 6.94 -19.54
C VAL A 177 -4.23 7.04 -21.06
N ARG A 178 -5.40 7.21 -21.70
CA ARG A 178 -5.51 7.63 -23.10
C ARG A 178 -5.70 9.15 -23.19
N LEU A 179 -5.00 9.76 -24.14
CA LEU A 179 -4.94 11.20 -24.36
C LEU A 179 -5.04 11.50 -25.85
N THR A 180 -6.05 12.27 -26.25
CA THR A 180 -6.19 12.80 -27.61
C THR A 180 -6.18 14.33 -27.53
N GLY A 181 -5.32 15.01 -28.30
CA GLY A 181 -5.04 16.43 -28.10
C GLY A 181 -4.50 17.18 -29.31
N GLY A 182 -3.88 18.34 -29.05
CA GLY A 182 -3.19 19.13 -30.07
C GLY A 182 -1.76 18.64 -30.33
N ALA A 183 -0.92 19.55 -30.83
CA ALA A 183 0.54 19.38 -31.02
C ALA A 183 1.29 18.87 -29.78
N THR A 184 0.72 19.06 -28.58
CA THR A 184 1.27 18.62 -27.30
C THR A 184 0.13 18.29 -26.35
N ALA A 185 0.28 17.21 -25.59
CA ALA A 185 -0.61 16.81 -24.49
C ALA A 185 0.22 16.27 -23.32
N ALA A 186 -0.31 16.30 -22.10
CA ALA A 186 0.37 15.76 -20.93
C ALA A 186 -0.61 15.13 -19.94
N THR A 187 -0.13 14.20 -19.13
CA THR A 187 -0.83 13.64 -17.97
C THR A 187 0.12 13.54 -16.78
N GLY A 188 -0.43 13.37 -15.58
CA GLY A 188 0.31 13.10 -14.36
C GLY A 188 0.02 11.70 -13.84
N PHE A 189 1.05 11.00 -13.33
CA PHE A 189 0.87 9.82 -12.48
C PHE A 189 1.81 9.87 -11.27
N VAL A 190 1.54 9.04 -10.26
CA VAL A 190 2.34 8.97 -9.02
C VAL A 190 3.10 7.65 -8.98
N ILE A 191 4.43 7.72 -8.79
CA ILE A 191 5.23 6.57 -8.38
C ILE A 191 5.21 6.50 -6.84
N PRO A 192 4.64 5.44 -6.23
CA PRO A 192 4.58 5.30 -4.78
C PRO A 192 5.97 5.18 -4.13
N LYS A 193 6.07 5.54 -2.85
CA LYS A 193 7.32 5.37 -2.09
C LYS A 193 7.72 3.90 -2.03
N GLY A 194 8.95 3.59 -2.47
CA GLY A 194 9.47 2.23 -2.52
C GLY A 194 9.01 1.40 -3.72
N HIS A 195 8.28 1.97 -4.69
CA HIS A 195 7.82 1.29 -5.90
C HIS A 195 8.47 1.88 -7.16
N GLY A 196 9.79 2.09 -7.11
CA GLY A 196 10.54 2.83 -8.12
C GLY A 196 10.81 2.08 -9.42
N HIS A 197 10.58 0.78 -9.49
CA HIS A 197 10.73 0.05 -10.75
C HIS A 197 9.47 0.25 -11.59
N VAL A 198 9.59 0.48 -12.89
CA VAL A 198 8.43 0.81 -13.75
C VAL A 198 8.53 0.08 -15.06
N LYS A 199 7.40 -0.45 -15.54
CA LYS A 199 7.20 -0.93 -16.92
C LYS A 199 5.99 -0.23 -17.52
N LEU A 200 6.23 0.53 -18.59
CA LEU A 200 5.21 1.22 -19.38
C LEU A 200 5.05 0.53 -20.72
N SER A 201 3.81 0.43 -21.18
CA SER A 201 3.45 0.19 -22.58
C SER A 201 2.92 1.52 -23.11
N ILE A 202 3.52 2.01 -24.20
CA ILE A 202 3.27 3.36 -24.71
C ILE A 202 2.89 3.22 -26.18
N LYS A 203 1.61 3.40 -26.49
CA LYS A 203 1.05 3.25 -27.84
C LYS A 203 0.70 4.58 -28.48
N ASN A 204 1.21 4.81 -29.69
CA ASN A 204 0.73 5.85 -30.58
C ASN A 204 -0.46 5.31 -31.38
N TYR A 205 -1.53 6.10 -31.50
CA TYR A 205 -2.70 5.83 -32.35
C TYR A 205 -2.83 6.81 -33.53
N SER A 206 -1.93 7.80 -33.63
CA SER A 206 -1.93 8.78 -34.72
C SER A 206 -1.13 8.30 -35.94
N ASP A 207 -1.47 8.84 -37.11
CA ASP A 207 -0.80 8.57 -38.40
C ASP A 207 0.58 9.25 -38.52
N HIS A 208 1.05 9.92 -37.47
CA HIS A 208 2.30 10.70 -37.45
C HIS A 208 3.23 10.21 -36.33
N PRO A 209 4.56 10.29 -36.52
CA PRO A 209 5.51 9.93 -35.47
C PRO A 209 5.42 10.95 -34.33
N VAL A 210 5.34 10.44 -33.10
CA VAL A 210 5.29 11.25 -31.87
C VAL A 210 6.56 11.08 -31.05
N LYS A 211 6.81 12.01 -30.13
CA LYS A 211 7.85 11.88 -29.11
C LYS A 211 7.23 11.97 -27.73
N VAL A 212 7.72 11.17 -26.78
CA VAL A 212 7.29 11.20 -25.39
C VAL A 212 8.44 11.54 -24.43
N SER A 213 8.10 12.22 -23.34
CA SER A 213 9.00 12.47 -22.21
C SER A 213 8.32 12.19 -20.86
N LEU A 214 9.13 11.93 -19.83
CA LEU A 214 8.70 11.54 -18.49
C LEU A 214 9.60 12.20 -17.44
N THR A 215 9.04 13.12 -16.66
CA THR A 215 9.79 13.98 -15.74
C THR A 215 9.22 13.94 -14.33
N HIS A 216 10.08 13.71 -13.34
CA HIS A 216 9.76 13.76 -11.92
C HIS A 216 9.64 15.22 -11.46
N GLU A 217 8.41 15.65 -11.14
CA GLU A 217 8.09 17.04 -10.81
C GLU A 217 8.85 17.53 -9.57
N GLY A 218 8.90 16.70 -8.51
CA GLY A 218 9.56 17.03 -7.25
C GLY A 218 11.08 17.14 -7.29
N SER A 219 11.72 16.98 -8.45
CA SER A 219 13.17 17.23 -8.62
C SER A 219 13.60 17.63 -10.02
N ASN A 220 12.65 17.95 -10.92
CA ASN A 220 12.87 18.16 -12.36
C ASN A 220 13.77 17.11 -13.04
N LYS A 221 13.80 15.86 -12.54
CA LYS A 221 14.61 14.81 -13.16
C LYS A 221 13.80 14.17 -14.28
N GLU A 222 14.27 14.38 -15.50
CA GLU A 222 13.82 13.64 -16.68
C GLU A 222 14.36 12.20 -16.65
N TYR A 223 13.50 11.24 -16.99
CA TYR A 223 13.80 9.80 -17.07
C TYR A 223 13.62 9.25 -18.49
N ILE A 224 12.74 9.88 -19.27
CA ILE A 224 12.60 9.72 -20.73
C ILE A 224 12.58 11.15 -21.29
N SER A 225 13.43 11.49 -22.26
CA SER A 225 13.57 12.88 -22.75
C SER A 225 12.88 13.16 -24.08
N ALA A 226 13.02 12.26 -25.05
CA ALA A 226 12.47 12.44 -26.39
C ALA A 226 12.29 11.10 -27.14
N LEU A 227 11.79 10.07 -26.43
CA LEU A 227 11.60 8.72 -26.98
C LEU A 227 10.65 8.78 -28.20
N PRO A 228 11.10 8.45 -29.42
CA PRO A 228 10.25 8.45 -30.60
C PRO A 228 9.36 7.20 -30.63
N ILE A 229 8.13 7.36 -31.11
CA ILE A 229 7.18 6.27 -31.34
C ILE A 229 6.61 6.46 -32.75
N ALA A 230 6.69 5.43 -33.58
CA ALA A 230 6.22 5.48 -34.97
C ALA A 230 4.68 5.57 -35.03
N PRO A 231 4.08 5.92 -36.19
CA PRO A 231 2.63 5.81 -36.38
C PRO A 231 2.10 4.42 -36.01
N HIS A 232 0.99 4.36 -35.28
CA HIS A 232 0.31 3.12 -34.83
C HIS A 232 1.11 2.13 -33.95
N ASP A 233 2.36 2.46 -33.62
CA ASP A 233 3.33 1.60 -32.94
C ASP A 233 3.19 1.58 -31.40
N THR A 234 3.80 0.60 -30.74
CA THR A 234 3.74 0.41 -29.27
C THR A 234 5.11 0.06 -28.70
N VAL A 235 5.70 0.99 -27.95
CA VAL A 235 6.98 0.79 -27.25
C VAL A 235 6.73 0.25 -25.84
N ILE A 236 7.42 -0.84 -25.48
CA ILE A 236 7.55 -1.28 -24.09
C ILE A 236 8.82 -0.65 -23.50
N TRP A 237 8.65 0.16 -22.46
CA TRP A 237 9.72 0.84 -21.74
C TRP A 237 9.83 0.30 -20.33
N ARG A 238 11.05 -0.02 -19.87
CA ARG A 238 11.29 -0.41 -18.46
C ARG A 238 12.40 0.41 -17.85
N SER A 239 12.19 0.82 -16.60
CA SER A 239 13.22 1.54 -15.83
C SER A 239 14.48 0.68 -15.61
N THR A 240 14.35 -0.65 -15.57
CA THR A 240 15.47 -1.61 -15.45
C THR A 240 16.40 -1.56 -16.66
N ASP A 241 15.82 -1.46 -17.85
CA ASP A 241 16.51 -1.64 -19.13
C ASP A 241 17.30 -0.37 -19.47
N GLU A 242 16.79 0.79 -19.03
CA GLU A 242 17.46 2.10 -19.01
C GLU A 242 18.49 2.28 -17.87
N GLY A 243 18.82 1.21 -17.14
CA GLY A 243 19.83 1.23 -16.07
C GLY A 243 19.38 1.84 -14.74
N TYR A 244 18.09 2.18 -14.54
CA TYR A 244 17.54 2.54 -13.23
C TYR A 244 17.30 1.29 -12.36
N SER A 245 18.36 0.49 -12.18
CA SER A 245 18.36 -0.79 -11.44
C SER A 245 18.11 -0.64 -9.94
N SER A 246 18.32 0.56 -9.38
CA SER A 246 17.92 0.94 -8.00
C SER A 246 16.53 1.60 -7.91
N GLY A 247 15.81 1.66 -9.03
CA GLY A 247 14.50 2.31 -9.14
C GLY A 247 14.57 3.81 -9.43
N MET A 248 13.44 4.33 -9.93
CA MET A 248 13.12 5.74 -10.09
C MET A 248 12.76 6.39 -8.75
N ARG A 249 12.67 7.72 -8.72
CA ARG A 249 12.19 8.45 -7.53
C ARG A 249 10.70 8.18 -7.33
N SER A 250 10.24 8.30 -6.08
CA SER A 250 8.82 8.32 -5.76
C SER A 250 8.30 9.75 -5.64
N GLY A 251 7.16 10.02 -6.27
CA GLY A 251 6.56 11.36 -6.35
C GLY A 251 5.63 11.47 -7.55
N TYR A 252 5.22 12.69 -7.87
CA TYR A 252 4.46 13.01 -9.08
C TYR A 252 5.38 13.06 -10.30
N TYR A 253 4.86 12.56 -11.42
CA TYR A 253 5.53 12.47 -12.71
C TYR A 253 4.62 13.00 -13.81
N THR A 254 5.11 13.98 -14.56
CA THR A 254 4.47 14.42 -15.80
C THR A 254 4.94 13.51 -16.95
N PHE A 255 4.00 12.90 -17.67
CA PHE A 255 4.24 12.19 -18.94
C PHE A 255 3.67 13.03 -20.09
N GLN A 256 4.53 13.46 -21.01
CA GLN A 256 4.18 14.42 -22.07
C GLN A 256 4.34 13.80 -23.46
N TRP A 257 3.35 14.03 -24.32
CA TRP A 257 3.34 13.68 -25.75
C TRP A 257 3.56 14.92 -26.60
N ARG A 258 4.33 14.81 -27.68
CA ARG A 258 4.62 15.88 -28.64
C ARG A 258 4.54 15.34 -30.08
N GLY A 259 3.66 15.91 -30.90
CA GLY A 259 3.39 15.50 -32.29
C GLY A 259 4.01 16.41 -33.36
N ALA A 260 4.95 17.28 -32.98
CA ALA A 260 5.35 18.44 -33.80
C ALA A 260 4.11 19.28 -34.17
N ASP A 261 3.80 19.44 -35.45
CA ASP A 261 2.62 20.19 -35.92
C ASP A 261 1.32 19.37 -35.90
N TYR A 262 1.41 18.06 -35.62
CA TYR A 262 0.29 17.11 -35.69
C TYR A 262 -0.36 16.84 -34.33
N LYS A 263 -1.66 16.53 -34.36
CA LYS A 263 -2.40 16.08 -33.17
C LYS A 263 -1.87 14.74 -32.66
N VAL A 264 -1.71 14.63 -31.35
CA VAL A 264 -1.41 13.35 -30.69
C VAL A 264 -2.70 12.59 -30.35
N ASP A 265 -2.73 11.29 -30.63
CA ASP A 265 -3.59 10.32 -29.94
C ASP A 265 -2.68 9.23 -29.37
N GLY A 266 -2.65 9.11 -28.06
CA GLY A 266 -1.64 8.33 -27.34
C GLY A 266 -2.23 7.65 -26.11
N HIS A 267 -1.76 6.44 -25.83
CA HIS A 267 -2.19 5.66 -24.68
C HIS A 267 -0.97 5.13 -23.95
N VAL A 268 -0.84 5.44 -22.66
CA VAL A 268 0.18 4.87 -21.78
C VAL A 268 -0.50 4.07 -20.68
N TRP A 269 -0.09 2.82 -20.52
CA TRP A 269 -0.50 1.97 -19.40
C TRP A 269 0.72 1.23 -18.81
N GLY A 270 0.68 0.83 -17.55
CA GLY A 270 1.88 0.28 -16.92
C GLY A 270 1.76 -0.11 -15.45
N VAL A 271 2.79 -0.80 -14.98
CA VAL A 271 2.93 -1.29 -13.61
C VAL A 271 4.13 -0.66 -12.91
N VAL A 272 3.99 -0.40 -11.61
CA VAL A 272 5.06 0.09 -10.73
C VAL A 272 5.38 -0.94 -9.64
N GLY A 273 6.66 -1.28 -9.53
CA GLY A 273 7.17 -2.43 -8.78
C GLY A 273 8.17 -2.07 -7.70
N SER A 274 8.23 -2.92 -6.67
CA SER A 274 9.12 -2.75 -5.50
C SER A 274 10.53 -3.32 -5.69
N GLN A 275 10.71 -4.22 -6.65
CA GLN A 275 11.96 -4.87 -7.03
C GLN A 275 12.08 -4.93 -8.57
N PRO A 276 13.30 -5.08 -9.14
CA PRO A 276 13.48 -5.21 -10.60
C PRO A 276 12.71 -6.36 -11.24
N GLY A 277 12.45 -7.45 -10.49
CA GLY A 277 11.66 -8.59 -10.95
C GLY A 277 10.16 -8.31 -11.07
N ASP A 278 9.64 -7.31 -10.35
CA ASP A 278 8.20 -6.98 -10.31
C ASP A 278 7.71 -6.33 -11.62
N VAL A 279 8.61 -6.02 -12.58
CA VAL A 279 8.32 -5.23 -13.80
C VAL A 279 8.89 -5.84 -15.09
N GLN A 280 9.18 -7.14 -15.12
CA GLN A 280 9.69 -7.83 -16.33
C GLN A 280 8.63 -7.96 -17.43
#